data_AF-A0A7X8SA04-F1
#
_entry.id   AF-A0A7X8SA04-F1
#
_cell.length_a   1.000
_cell.length_b   1.000
_cell.length_c   1.000
_cell.angle_alpha   90.00
_cell.angle_beta   90.00
_cell.angle_gamma   90.00
#
_symmetry.space_group_name_H-M   'P 1'
#
loop_
_entity.id
_entity.type
_entity.pdbx_description
1 polymer ?
#
loop_
_entity_poly.entity_id
_entity_poly.type
_entity_poly.pdbx_seq_one_letter_code
_entity_poly.pdbx_strand_id
1 'polypeptide(L)'
;MQRGFLTIYAGENAAVFRALSAPARVEMLKLLCAKGSMNVNEIARELDLPQSTVATAIMILEEAGLVETKAAKARKGYQKICTALYDEILLSFEDQAFKHDEDVIEVAMPIGLYTSCETHAPCGLCSTEGVIGLLDVPDYFLDPQRMQAGLLWFGRGHVEYKFPNNAKILNRNVNAIEFSMELSSEVPGTNPDWPSDITIWINGVAVGTWTSPGDYGDKRGAFTPGWWKLEGSQYGKLKTWRISKKGTFIDGVAASDVTIDDLAISQHSSIRLRIGIADDARNTGGVNIFGRGFGNYGRDILMRVDLA
;
A
#
# COMPACT_ATOMS: atom_id res chain seq x y z
N MET A 1 -0.04 -12.33 20.81
CA MET A 1 0.14 -10.87 20.83
C MET A 1 -0.30 -10.34 19.48
N GLN A 2 -1.18 -9.33 19.44
CA GLN A 2 -1.39 -8.58 18.21
C GLN A 2 -0.04 -7.95 17.84
N ARG A 3 0.44 -8.25 16.64
CA ARG A 3 1.66 -7.63 16.09
C ARG A 3 1.34 -6.18 15.78
N GLY A 4 2.12 -5.27 16.34
CA GLY A 4 1.94 -3.83 16.22
C GLY A 4 3.10 -3.28 15.44
N PHE A 5 2.84 -2.63 14.31
CA PHE A 5 3.90 -1.97 13.54
C PHE A 5 3.83 -0.46 13.74
N LEU A 6 5.00 0.18 13.78
CA LEU A 6 5.14 1.64 13.79
C LEU A 6 5.80 2.08 12.50
N THR A 7 5.18 2.97 11.73
CA THR A 7 5.84 3.63 10.61
C THR A 7 6.43 4.95 11.08
N ILE A 8 7.72 5.17 10.83
CA ILE A 8 8.44 6.40 11.14
C ILE A 8 8.92 7.08 9.85
N TYR A 9 8.78 8.41 9.81
CA TYR A 9 9.21 9.24 8.70
C TYR A 9 10.47 10.02 9.10
N ALA A 10 11.46 10.04 8.22
CA ALA A 10 12.78 10.60 8.50
C ALA A 10 12.75 12.08 8.95
N GLY A 11 11.78 12.87 8.48
CA GLY A 11 11.63 14.30 8.80
C GLY A 11 10.97 14.63 10.14
N GLU A 12 10.23 13.68 10.74
CA GLU A 12 9.23 14.01 11.78
C GLU A 12 9.45 13.28 13.11
N ASN A 13 10.01 12.07 13.07
CA ASN A 13 10.15 11.22 14.25
C ASN A 13 11.56 11.29 14.86
N ALA A 14 12.14 12.48 14.93
CA ALA A 14 13.50 12.69 15.45
C ALA A 14 13.71 12.12 16.87
N ALA A 15 12.67 12.11 17.71
CA ALA A 15 12.72 11.51 19.05
C ALA A 15 12.90 9.98 18.98
N VAL A 16 12.20 9.30 18.07
CA VAL A 16 12.34 7.85 17.86
C VAL A 16 13.73 7.52 17.33
N PHE A 17 14.25 8.31 16.37
CA PHE A 17 15.63 8.17 15.89
C PHE A 17 16.67 8.33 17.01
N ARG A 18 16.52 9.36 17.85
CA ARG A 18 17.39 9.57 19.02
C ARG A 18 17.25 8.46 20.06
N ALA A 19 16.09 7.81 20.17
CA ALA A 19 15.88 6.68 21.06
C ALA A 19 16.51 5.39 20.51
N LEU A 20 16.47 5.18 19.19
CA LEU A 20 17.03 3.99 18.54
C LEU A 20 18.54 4.10 18.25
N SER A 21 19.13 5.30 18.37
CA SER A 21 20.54 5.53 18.03
C SER A 21 21.55 4.83 18.95
N ALA A 22 21.15 4.30 20.11
CA ALA A 22 22.05 3.58 21.01
C ALA A 22 21.77 2.07 20.95
N PRO A 23 22.78 1.22 20.66
CA PRO A 23 22.60 -0.22 20.51
C PRO A 23 21.91 -0.89 21.70
N ALA A 24 22.24 -0.47 22.93
CA ALA A 24 21.65 -1.03 24.15
C ALA A 24 20.12 -0.90 24.19
N ARG A 25 19.55 0.19 23.64
CA ARG A 25 18.09 0.40 23.59
C ARG A 25 17.41 -0.50 22.55
N VAL A 26 18.07 -0.74 21.43
CA VAL A 26 17.59 -1.68 20.40
C VAL A 26 17.59 -3.11 20.95
N GLU A 27 18.63 -3.52 21.68
CA GLU A 27 18.67 -4.83 22.31
C GLU A 27 17.61 -5.01 23.41
N MET A 28 17.29 -3.95 24.17
CA MET A 28 16.15 -3.97 25.10
C MET A 28 14.81 -4.19 24.39
N LEU A 29 14.56 -3.49 23.27
CA LEU A 29 13.34 -3.70 22.47
C LEU A 29 13.25 -5.13 21.95
N LYS A 30 14.33 -5.66 21.36
CA LYS A 30 14.38 -7.06 20.90
C LYS A 30 14.08 -8.05 22.02
N LEU A 31 14.66 -7.83 23.21
CA LEU A 31 14.42 -8.67 24.38
C LEU A 31 12.94 -8.66 24.79
N LEU A 32 12.33 -7.47 24.86
CA LEU A 32 10.91 -7.30 25.20
C LEU A 32 9.98 -7.91 24.15
N CYS A 33 10.32 -7.80 22.86
CA CYS A 33 9.56 -8.47 21.79
C CYS A 33 9.67 -10.00 21.87
N ALA A 34 10.86 -10.53 22.20
CA ALA A 34 11.11 -11.97 22.26
C ALA A 34 10.54 -12.63 23.52
N LYS A 35 10.65 -11.97 24.69
CA LYS A 35 10.29 -12.55 26.00
C LYS A 35 8.99 -11.98 26.61
N GLY A 36 8.43 -10.92 26.02
CA GLY A 36 7.24 -10.24 26.54
C GLY A 36 7.56 -9.21 27.61
N SER A 37 6.55 -8.86 28.42
CA SER A 37 6.67 -7.83 29.46
C SER A 37 7.64 -8.24 30.58
N MET A 38 8.59 -7.35 30.92
CA MET A 38 9.64 -7.63 31.93
C MET A 38 9.85 -6.44 32.86
N ASN A 39 10.34 -6.69 34.07
CA ASN A 39 10.77 -5.61 34.96
C ASN A 39 12.21 -5.16 34.68
N VAL A 40 12.56 -3.96 35.14
CA VAL A 40 13.90 -3.35 34.95
C VAL A 40 15.04 -4.25 35.46
N ASN A 41 14.81 -5.00 36.55
CA ASN A 41 15.85 -5.87 37.13
C ASN A 41 16.11 -7.12 36.29
N GLU A 42 15.06 -7.65 35.65
CA GLU A 42 15.16 -8.78 34.72
C GLU A 42 15.88 -8.36 33.45
N ILE A 43 15.54 -7.20 32.88
CA ILE A 43 16.20 -6.65 31.69
C ILE A 43 17.70 -6.41 31.97
N ALA A 44 18.03 -5.83 33.13
CA ALA A 44 19.41 -5.60 33.57
C ALA A 44 20.22 -6.90 33.66
N ARG A 45 19.62 -7.97 34.20
CA ARG A 45 20.27 -9.28 34.33
C ARG A 45 20.50 -9.95 32.97
N GLU A 46 19.51 -9.87 32.09
CA GLU A 46 19.54 -10.53 30.78
C GLU A 46 20.52 -9.87 29.80
N LEU A 47 20.66 -8.55 29.88
CA LEU A 47 21.58 -7.78 29.03
C LEU A 47 22.95 -7.53 29.68
N ASP A 48 23.16 -8.01 30.91
CA ASP A 48 24.36 -7.74 31.73
C ASP A 48 24.70 -6.23 31.82
N LEU A 49 23.67 -5.43 32.13
CA LEU A 49 23.77 -3.97 32.23
C LEU A 49 23.44 -3.46 33.64
N PRO A 50 24.06 -2.35 34.08
CA PRO A 50 23.68 -1.71 35.33
C PRO A 50 22.19 -1.31 35.35
N GLN A 51 21.51 -1.53 36.48
CA GLN A 51 20.08 -1.21 36.63
C GLN A 51 19.77 0.28 36.35
N SER A 52 20.67 1.19 36.74
CA SER A 52 20.55 2.61 36.45
C SER A 52 20.54 2.89 34.95
N THR A 53 21.41 2.23 34.18
CA THR A 53 21.48 2.34 32.72
C THR A 53 20.18 1.85 32.08
N VAL A 54 19.66 0.70 32.53
CA VAL A 54 18.38 0.17 32.03
C VAL A 54 17.22 1.10 32.35
N ALA A 55 17.15 1.63 33.57
CA ALA A 55 16.08 2.55 33.97
C ALA A 55 16.05 3.82 33.10
N THR A 56 17.21 4.42 32.82
CA THR A 56 17.32 5.57 31.92
C THR A 56 16.97 5.21 30.48
N ALA A 57 17.43 4.04 29.99
CA ALA A 57 17.13 3.59 28.64
C ALA A 57 15.62 3.35 28.43
N ILE A 58 14.94 2.72 29.39
CA ILE A 58 13.50 2.50 29.37
C ILE A 58 12.74 3.83 29.40
N MET A 59 13.18 4.81 30.21
CA MET A 59 12.57 6.15 30.24
C MET A 59 12.63 6.83 28.87
N ILE A 60 13.78 6.77 28.18
CA ILE A 60 13.92 7.38 26.85
C ILE A 60 13.07 6.64 25.81
N LEU A 61 12.97 5.31 25.91
CA LEU A 61 12.12 4.51 25.02
C LEU A 61 10.62 4.77 25.29
N GLU A 62 10.24 5.03 26.54
CA GLU A 62 8.89 5.42 26.95
C GLU A 62 8.53 6.83 26.45
N GLU A 63 9.44 7.80 26.59
CA GLU A 63 9.26 9.15 26.03
C GLU A 63 9.15 9.15 24.50
N ALA A 64 9.81 8.21 23.83
CA ALA A 64 9.71 8.01 22.39
C ALA A 64 8.49 7.16 21.96
N GLY A 65 7.65 6.72 22.90
CA GLY A 65 6.44 5.94 22.62
C GLY A 65 6.72 4.50 22.14
N LEU A 66 7.90 3.95 22.37
CA LEU A 66 8.27 2.59 21.93
C LEU A 66 7.99 1.53 23.01
N VAL A 67 7.96 1.95 24.29
CA VAL A 67 7.74 1.10 25.46
C VAL A 67 6.67 1.72 26.34
N GLU A 68 5.75 0.91 26.85
CA GLU A 68 4.84 1.30 27.93
C GLU A 68 5.34 0.76 29.27
N THR A 69 5.35 1.59 30.32
CA THR A 69 5.61 1.10 31.69
C THR A 69 4.36 1.15 32.56
N LYS A 70 4.11 0.06 33.29
CA LYS A 70 3.03 -0.04 34.29
C LYS A 70 3.60 -0.35 35.67
N ALA A 71 3.11 0.36 36.68
CA ALA A 71 3.49 0.09 38.07
C ALA A 71 2.76 -1.16 38.58
N ALA A 72 3.52 -2.15 39.06
CA ALA A 72 3.00 -3.36 39.69
C ALA A 72 3.56 -3.52 41.11
N LYS A 73 2.81 -4.18 42.00
CA LYS A 73 3.31 -4.52 43.34
C LYS A 73 4.38 -5.62 43.23
N ALA A 74 5.50 -5.44 43.93
CA ALA A 74 6.57 -6.43 44.05
C ALA A 74 6.64 -6.98 45.48
N ARG A 75 7.44 -8.04 45.68
CA ARG A 75 7.66 -8.67 47.00
C ARG A 75 8.25 -7.69 48.04
N LYS A 76 8.91 -6.63 47.57
CA LYS A 76 9.28 -5.42 48.33
C LYS A 76 9.08 -4.19 47.43
N GLY A 77 8.12 -3.33 47.76
CA GLY A 77 7.88 -2.07 47.04
C GLY A 77 7.10 -2.21 45.72
N TYR A 78 7.26 -1.22 44.84
CA TYR A 78 6.65 -1.16 43.52
C TYR A 78 7.71 -1.41 42.45
N GLN A 79 7.34 -2.09 41.36
CA GLN A 79 8.19 -2.35 40.20
C GLN A 79 7.54 -1.79 38.94
N LYS A 80 8.35 -1.32 37.99
CA LYS A 80 7.89 -1.00 36.63
C LYS A 80 7.96 -2.23 35.76
N ILE A 81 6.83 -2.65 35.22
CA ILE A 81 6.73 -3.66 34.17
C ILE A 81 6.77 -2.92 32.83
N CYS A 82 7.74 -3.26 32.00
CA CYS A 82 8.00 -2.63 30.72
C CYS A 82 7.51 -3.56 29.60
N THR A 83 6.80 -3.01 28.62
CA THR A 83 6.27 -3.77 27.48
C THR A 83 6.58 -3.02 26.19
N ALA A 84 7.15 -3.69 25.20
CA ALA A 84 7.29 -3.12 23.86
C ALA A 84 5.90 -2.95 23.22
N LEU A 85 5.64 -1.76 22.67
CA LEU A 85 4.36 -1.44 22.03
C LEU A 85 4.27 -1.96 20.59
N TYR A 86 5.43 -2.11 19.94
CA TYR A 86 5.56 -2.50 18.55
C TYR A 86 6.60 -3.60 18.40
N ASP A 87 6.37 -4.55 17.49
CA ASP A 87 7.31 -5.60 17.13
C ASP A 87 8.03 -5.33 15.80
N GLU A 88 7.53 -4.39 15.01
CA GLU A 88 8.16 -3.92 13.77
C GLU A 88 8.17 -2.38 13.68
N ILE A 89 9.26 -1.82 13.17
CA ILE A 89 9.39 -0.39 12.86
C ILE A 89 9.76 -0.24 11.39
N LEU A 90 8.86 0.35 10.61
CA LEU A 90 9.08 0.66 9.19
C LEU A 90 9.59 2.09 9.05
N LEU A 91 10.71 2.27 8.38
CA LEU A 91 11.28 3.58 8.13
C LEU A 91 11.00 4.02 6.70
N SER A 92 10.40 5.20 6.53
CA SER A 92 10.22 5.86 5.24
C SER A 92 11.11 7.11 5.14
N PHE A 93 11.82 7.22 4.02
CA PHE A 93 12.64 8.37 3.65
C PHE A 93 11.94 9.32 2.68
N GLU A 94 10.66 9.09 2.40
CA GLU A 94 9.88 10.02 1.58
C GLU A 94 9.68 11.32 2.37
N ASP A 95 10.11 12.45 1.79
CA ASP A 95 9.83 13.80 2.29
C ASP A 95 8.32 14.06 2.21
N GLN A 96 7.58 13.62 3.22
CA GLN A 96 6.26 14.15 3.45
C GLN A 96 6.46 15.52 4.10
N ALA A 97 6.41 16.58 3.30
CA ALA A 97 5.99 17.87 3.83
C ALA A 97 4.58 17.63 4.41
N PHE A 98 4.48 17.55 5.74
CA PHE A 98 3.22 17.44 6.45
C PHE A 98 2.36 18.64 6.13
N LYS A 99 1.49 18.48 5.13
CA LYS A 99 0.19 19.12 5.17
C LYS A 99 -0.65 18.28 6.11
N HIS A 100 -1.25 18.94 7.09
CA HIS A 100 -2.19 18.36 8.04
C HIS A 100 -3.08 17.29 7.39
N ASP A 101 -3.28 16.17 8.10
CA ASP A 101 -4.18 15.06 7.74
C ASP A 101 -5.67 15.50 7.59
N GLU A 102 -5.98 16.79 7.83
CA GLU A 102 -7.27 17.41 7.52
C GLU A 102 -7.42 17.79 6.03
N ASP A 103 -6.31 17.94 5.31
CA ASP A 103 -6.28 18.37 3.91
C ASP A 103 -6.04 17.21 2.95
N VAL A 104 -6.07 15.97 3.42
CA VAL A 104 -5.84 14.78 2.61
C VAL A 104 -6.95 13.77 2.90
N ILE A 105 -7.55 13.25 1.85
CA ILE A 105 -8.51 12.14 1.95
C ILE A 105 -7.89 10.93 1.28
N GLU A 106 -7.76 9.84 2.02
CA GLU A 106 -7.24 8.58 1.50
C GLU A 106 -8.32 7.48 1.53
N VAL A 107 -8.41 6.72 0.43
CA VAL A 107 -9.34 5.60 0.29
C VAL A 107 -8.64 4.46 -0.46
N ALA A 108 -8.61 3.27 0.14
CA ALA A 108 -8.19 2.05 -0.54
C ALA A 108 -9.40 1.31 -1.13
N MET A 109 -9.30 0.89 -2.39
CA MET A 109 -10.33 0.15 -3.11
C MET A 109 -9.81 -1.24 -3.49
N PRO A 110 -10.34 -2.33 -2.89
CA PRO A 110 -9.96 -3.67 -3.28
C PRO A 110 -10.21 -3.92 -4.76
N ILE A 111 -9.25 -4.59 -5.41
CA ILE A 111 -9.24 -4.72 -6.88
C ILE A 111 -10.46 -5.48 -7.41
N GLY A 112 -11.09 -6.31 -6.58
CA GLY A 112 -12.34 -7.02 -6.88
C GLY A 112 -13.60 -6.16 -6.87
N LEU A 113 -13.56 -4.94 -6.32
CA LEU A 113 -14.73 -4.07 -6.13
C LEU A 113 -15.00 -3.12 -7.30
N TYR A 114 -14.73 -3.56 -8.52
CA TYR A 114 -15.14 -2.78 -9.70
C TYR A 114 -16.66 -2.78 -9.84
N THR A 115 -17.16 -1.63 -10.31
CA THR A 115 -18.59 -1.38 -10.54
C THR A 115 -19.03 -1.68 -11.96
N SER A 116 -18.10 -1.68 -12.91
CA SER A 116 -18.29 -2.18 -14.27
C SER A 116 -16.98 -2.72 -14.83
N CYS A 117 -17.09 -3.62 -15.79
CA CYS A 117 -15.95 -4.19 -16.49
C CYS A 117 -16.37 -4.60 -17.90
N GLU A 118 -15.43 -4.54 -18.82
CA GLU A 118 -15.50 -5.14 -20.15
C GLU A 118 -14.15 -5.80 -20.35
N THR A 119 -14.07 -7.11 -20.19
CA THR A 119 -12.80 -7.84 -20.25
C THR A 119 -12.84 -8.91 -21.33
N HIS A 120 -11.69 -9.14 -21.95
CA HIS A 120 -11.54 -10.17 -22.98
C HIS A 120 -10.41 -11.11 -22.60
N ALA A 121 -10.55 -12.37 -23.04
CA ALA A 121 -9.52 -13.38 -22.88
C ALA A 121 -8.20 -12.96 -23.59
N PRO A 122 -7.04 -13.39 -23.07
CA PRO A 122 -6.87 -14.13 -21.81
C PRO A 122 -7.25 -13.29 -20.59
N CYS A 123 -7.88 -13.88 -19.58
CA CYS A 123 -8.36 -13.14 -18.40
C CYS A 123 -8.58 -14.04 -17.17
N GLY A 124 -8.54 -13.45 -15.97
CA GLY A 124 -8.84 -14.21 -14.77
C GLY A 124 -8.76 -13.41 -13.47
N LEU A 125 -9.03 -14.13 -12.39
CA LEU A 125 -9.09 -13.63 -11.02
C LEU A 125 -8.46 -14.67 -10.08
N CYS A 126 -7.68 -14.21 -9.10
CA CYS A 126 -7.12 -15.05 -8.04
C CYS A 126 -7.34 -14.40 -6.67
N SER A 127 -7.78 -15.19 -5.68
CA SER A 127 -7.70 -14.84 -4.27
C SER A 127 -6.41 -15.36 -3.65
N THR A 128 -6.15 -15.08 -2.38
CA THR A 128 -4.98 -15.64 -1.67
C THR A 128 -5.01 -17.16 -1.53
N GLU A 129 -6.17 -17.80 -1.76
CA GLU A 129 -6.42 -19.22 -1.59
C GLU A 129 -6.49 -20.00 -2.90
N GLY A 130 -6.83 -19.35 -4.02
CA GLY A 130 -7.01 -20.04 -5.28
C GLY A 130 -7.48 -19.16 -6.44
N VAL A 131 -7.64 -19.78 -7.60
CA VAL A 131 -8.30 -19.16 -8.77
C VAL A 131 -9.78 -18.97 -8.46
N ILE A 132 -10.31 -17.80 -8.80
CA ILE A 132 -11.75 -17.51 -8.73
C ILE A 132 -12.35 -17.80 -10.10
N GLY A 133 -13.23 -18.82 -10.17
CA GLY A 133 -13.92 -19.17 -11.41
C GLY A 133 -13.08 -19.95 -12.41
N LEU A 134 -13.42 -19.82 -13.69
CA LEU A 134 -12.66 -20.41 -14.80
C LEU A 134 -11.80 -19.34 -15.48
N LEU A 135 -10.57 -19.72 -15.83
CA LEU A 135 -9.67 -18.87 -16.60
C LEU A 135 -10.19 -18.64 -18.01
N ASP A 136 -9.90 -17.46 -18.55
CA ASP A 136 -10.22 -17.01 -19.90
C ASP A 136 -11.72 -16.96 -20.21
N VAL A 137 -12.55 -16.85 -19.16
CA VAL A 137 -14.00 -16.70 -19.26
C VAL A 137 -14.40 -15.36 -18.60
N PRO A 138 -14.66 -14.30 -19.40
CA PRO A 138 -14.98 -12.97 -18.89
C PRO A 138 -16.16 -12.92 -17.90
N ASP A 139 -17.15 -13.80 -18.07
CA ASP A 139 -18.34 -13.83 -17.22
C ASP A 139 -18.03 -14.04 -15.73
N TYR A 140 -16.89 -14.65 -15.38
CA TYR A 140 -16.46 -14.80 -13.99
C TYR A 140 -16.02 -13.50 -13.33
N PHE A 141 -15.85 -12.41 -14.08
CA PHE A 141 -15.73 -11.06 -13.50
C PHE A 141 -17.03 -10.60 -12.81
N LEU A 142 -18.14 -11.33 -12.98
CA LEU A 142 -19.37 -11.08 -12.23
C LEU A 142 -19.55 -12.04 -11.04
N ASP A 143 -18.61 -12.98 -10.81
CA ASP A 143 -18.69 -13.93 -9.70
C ASP A 143 -18.58 -13.20 -8.35
N PRO A 144 -19.48 -13.44 -7.37
CA PRO A 144 -19.42 -12.80 -6.06
C PRO A 144 -18.09 -13.00 -5.31
N GLN A 145 -17.35 -14.08 -5.59
CA GLN A 145 -16.04 -14.34 -4.99
C GLN A 145 -14.97 -13.35 -5.46
N ARG A 146 -15.22 -12.57 -6.53
CA ARG A 146 -14.32 -11.49 -6.97
C ARG A 146 -13.96 -10.52 -5.86
N MET A 147 -14.81 -10.37 -4.84
CA MET A 147 -14.56 -9.55 -3.65
C MET A 147 -13.28 -9.95 -2.88
N GLN A 148 -12.79 -11.17 -3.09
CA GLN A 148 -11.57 -11.72 -2.48
C GLN A 148 -10.35 -11.65 -3.42
N ALA A 149 -10.50 -11.06 -4.61
CA ALA A 149 -9.43 -11.01 -5.59
C ALA A 149 -8.24 -10.21 -5.05
N GLY A 150 -7.07 -10.84 -5.05
CA GLY A 150 -5.76 -10.22 -4.85
C GLY A 150 -4.99 -10.05 -6.16
N LEU A 151 -5.34 -10.80 -7.21
CA LEU A 151 -4.86 -10.56 -8.58
C LEU A 151 -6.03 -10.63 -9.56
N LEU A 152 -6.06 -9.72 -10.53
CA LEU A 152 -6.94 -9.80 -11.69
C LEU A 152 -6.17 -9.44 -12.96
N TRP A 153 -6.57 -10.02 -14.08
CA TRP A 153 -5.91 -9.74 -15.35
C TRP A 153 -6.84 -9.90 -16.55
N PHE A 154 -6.49 -9.20 -17.63
CA PHE A 154 -7.17 -9.32 -18.91
C PHE A 154 -6.29 -8.80 -20.07
N GLY A 155 -6.41 -9.41 -21.24
CA GLY A 155 -5.65 -9.04 -22.42
C GLY A 155 -6.12 -7.75 -23.09
N ARG A 156 -7.44 -7.48 -23.05
CA ARG A 156 -8.06 -6.25 -23.58
C ARG A 156 -9.28 -5.84 -22.78
N GLY A 157 -9.62 -4.56 -22.90
CA GLY A 157 -10.78 -3.96 -22.25
C GLY A 157 -10.39 -3.18 -20.99
N HIS A 158 -11.28 -3.14 -19.99
CA HIS A 158 -11.11 -2.34 -18.79
C HIS A 158 -11.92 -2.84 -17.58
N VAL A 159 -11.51 -2.37 -16.41
CA VAL A 159 -12.27 -2.41 -15.16
C VAL A 159 -12.46 -0.98 -14.64
N GLU A 160 -13.63 -0.67 -14.07
CA GLU A 160 -13.96 0.66 -13.55
C GLU A 160 -14.45 0.61 -12.10
N TYR A 161 -13.81 1.43 -11.26
CA TYR A 161 -14.05 1.57 -9.83
C TYR A 161 -14.73 2.89 -9.52
N LYS A 162 -15.56 2.92 -8.47
CA LYS A 162 -16.17 4.15 -7.96
C LYS A 162 -15.67 4.42 -6.55
N PHE A 163 -14.82 5.42 -6.41
CA PHE A 163 -14.40 5.93 -5.13
C PHE A 163 -15.41 6.97 -4.61
N PRO A 164 -15.63 7.04 -3.29
CA PRO A 164 -16.46 8.08 -2.71
C PRO A 164 -15.81 9.45 -2.90
N ASN A 165 -16.59 10.46 -3.31
CA ASN A 165 -16.11 11.83 -3.40
C ASN A 165 -16.29 12.55 -2.05
N ASN A 166 -15.48 12.17 -1.07
CA ASN A 166 -15.55 12.76 0.27
C ASN A 166 -15.23 14.26 0.28
N ALA A 167 -14.40 14.75 -0.66
CA ALA A 167 -14.12 16.17 -0.81
C ALA A 167 -15.39 17.00 -1.07
N LYS A 168 -16.30 16.48 -1.91
CA LYS A 168 -17.60 17.09 -2.17
C LYS A 168 -18.51 17.08 -0.93
N ILE A 169 -18.50 15.99 -0.15
CA ILE A 169 -19.28 15.88 1.08
C ILE A 169 -18.80 16.92 2.11
N LEU A 170 -17.49 17.14 2.19
CA LEU A 170 -16.87 18.15 3.05
C LEU A 170 -16.94 19.57 2.48
N ASN A 171 -17.47 19.74 1.26
CA ASN A 171 -17.51 21.01 0.52
C ASN A 171 -16.12 21.69 0.42
N ARG A 172 -15.08 20.88 0.21
CA ARG A 172 -13.69 21.33 0.04
C ARG A 172 -13.28 21.24 -1.42
N ASN A 173 -12.48 22.20 -1.87
CA ASN A 173 -11.88 22.18 -3.20
C ASN A 173 -10.75 21.14 -3.26
N VAL A 174 -10.56 20.53 -4.42
CA VAL A 174 -9.51 19.55 -4.67
C VAL A 174 -8.36 20.21 -5.43
N ASN A 175 -7.15 20.13 -4.88
CA ASN A 175 -5.93 20.62 -5.52
C ASN A 175 -5.27 19.57 -6.40
N ALA A 176 -5.31 18.31 -5.97
CA ALA A 176 -4.78 17.18 -6.72
C ALA A 176 -5.49 15.88 -6.32
N ILE A 177 -5.50 14.92 -7.24
CA ILE A 177 -5.87 13.53 -6.97
C ILE A 177 -4.72 12.65 -7.41
N GLU A 178 -4.47 11.62 -6.62
CA GLU A 178 -3.44 10.63 -6.86
C GLU A 178 -4.03 9.22 -6.78
N PHE A 179 -3.66 8.38 -7.74
CA PHE A 179 -3.97 6.96 -7.76
C PHE A 179 -2.69 6.15 -7.77
N SER A 180 -2.56 5.22 -6.83
CA SER A 180 -1.38 4.36 -6.69
C SER A 180 -1.79 2.89 -6.66
N MET A 181 -1.14 2.07 -7.48
CA MET A 181 -1.47 0.66 -7.67
C MET A 181 -0.31 -0.11 -8.29
N GLU A 182 -0.23 -1.42 -8.03
CA GLU A 182 0.77 -2.30 -8.62
C GLU A 182 0.23 -2.93 -9.91
N LEU A 183 0.99 -2.76 -11.00
CA LEU A 183 0.58 -3.14 -12.36
C LEU A 183 1.71 -3.79 -13.15
N SER A 184 1.37 -4.67 -14.09
CA SER A 184 2.28 -5.17 -15.13
C SER A 184 1.51 -5.46 -16.42
N SER A 185 2.25 -5.81 -17.47
CA SER A 185 1.68 -6.43 -18.66
C SER A 185 1.15 -7.82 -18.31
N GLU A 186 0.36 -8.40 -19.21
CA GLU A 186 -0.21 -9.74 -19.12
C GLU A 186 0.10 -10.55 -20.39
N VAL A 187 0.58 -11.76 -20.19
CA VAL A 187 0.76 -12.74 -21.25
C VAL A 187 0.59 -14.15 -20.68
N PRO A 188 0.05 -15.13 -21.42
CA PRO A 188 0.11 -16.51 -20.99
C PRO A 188 1.56 -16.95 -20.70
N GLY A 189 1.80 -17.42 -19.48
CA GLY A 189 3.17 -17.57 -18.99
C GLY A 189 3.63 -16.28 -18.31
N THR A 190 4.89 -15.90 -18.53
CA THR A 190 5.40 -14.55 -18.24
C THR A 190 6.46 -14.20 -19.27
N ASN A 191 6.60 -12.91 -19.58
CA ASN A 191 7.64 -12.41 -20.47
C ASN A 191 8.05 -10.99 -20.06
N PRO A 192 9.29 -10.77 -19.60
CA PRO A 192 9.75 -9.45 -19.18
C PRO A 192 9.90 -8.43 -20.33
N ASP A 193 9.83 -8.88 -21.58
CA ASP A 193 9.82 -8.05 -22.79
C ASP A 193 8.48 -8.24 -23.53
N TRP A 194 7.42 -7.73 -22.92
CA TRP A 194 6.05 -7.78 -23.42
C TRP A 194 5.35 -6.45 -23.12
N PRO A 195 5.60 -5.41 -23.93
CA PRO A 195 5.12 -4.08 -23.60
C PRO A 195 3.59 -3.99 -23.62
N SER A 196 3.03 -3.18 -22.72
CA SER A 196 1.60 -2.90 -22.68
C SER A 196 1.31 -1.46 -22.29
N ASP A 197 0.52 -0.78 -23.12
CA ASP A 197 0.10 0.61 -22.93
C ASP A 197 -1.13 0.68 -22.01
N ILE A 198 -0.88 0.69 -20.70
CA ILE A 198 -1.92 0.72 -19.68
C ILE A 198 -2.36 2.17 -19.47
N THR A 199 -3.61 2.45 -19.79
CA THR A 199 -4.21 3.79 -19.67
C THR A 199 -5.16 3.81 -18.48
N ILE A 200 -5.18 4.94 -17.78
CA ILE A 200 -6.23 5.21 -16.80
C ILE A 200 -7.10 6.38 -17.24
N TRP A 201 -8.39 6.28 -16.91
CA TRP A 201 -9.35 7.37 -17.09
C TRP A 201 -9.95 7.75 -15.75
N ILE A 202 -10.13 9.05 -15.55
CA ILE A 202 -10.82 9.58 -14.38
C ILE A 202 -12.08 10.30 -14.86
N ASN A 203 -13.23 9.89 -14.34
CA ASN A 203 -14.55 10.39 -14.75
C ASN A 203 -14.83 10.28 -16.26
N GLY A 204 -14.11 9.42 -16.98
CA GLY A 204 -14.22 9.22 -18.44
C GLY A 204 -13.18 9.99 -19.26
N VAL A 205 -12.36 10.84 -18.63
CA VAL A 205 -11.26 11.55 -19.29
C VAL A 205 -10.00 10.70 -19.21
N ALA A 206 -9.35 10.44 -20.35
CA ALA A 206 -8.06 9.74 -20.39
C ALA A 206 -6.98 10.64 -19.80
N VAL A 207 -6.39 10.27 -18.66
CA VAL A 207 -5.45 11.16 -17.96
C VAL A 207 -3.99 10.84 -18.26
N GLY A 208 -3.69 9.59 -18.60
CA GLY A 208 -2.34 9.21 -19.02
C GLY A 208 -2.15 7.72 -19.20
N THR A 209 -1.16 7.38 -20.03
CA THR A 209 -0.79 6.02 -20.38
C THR A 209 0.60 5.73 -19.86
N TRP A 210 0.76 4.61 -19.16
CA TRP A 210 2.05 4.05 -18.80
C TRP A 210 2.31 2.79 -19.63
N THR A 211 3.42 2.75 -20.34
CA THR A 211 3.88 1.54 -21.01
C THR A 211 4.61 0.65 -19.99
N SER A 212 3.96 -0.41 -19.54
CA SER A 212 4.62 -1.50 -18.82
C SER A 212 5.60 -2.19 -19.76
N PRO A 213 6.82 -2.55 -19.33
CA PRO A 213 7.77 -3.23 -20.19
C PRO A 213 7.52 -4.74 -20.31
N GLY A 214 6.80 -5.36 -19.38
CA GLY A 214 6.60 -6.81 -19.39
C GLY A 214 5.76 -7.37 -18.24
N ASP A 215 5.65 -8.68 -18.26
CA ASP A 215 5.02 -9.54 -17.25
C ASP A 215 6.11 -10.36 -16.52
N TYR A 216 6.04 -10.42 -15.19
CA TYR A 216 7.15 -10.89 -14.37
C TYR A 216 6.80 -12.16 -13.59
N GLY A 217 7.51 -13.24 -13.90
CA GLY A 217 7.43 -14.53 -13.19
C GLY A 217 8.78 -15.13 -12.83
N ASP A 218 9.86 -14.35 -12.99
CA ASP A 218 11.25 -14.76 -12.73
C ASP A 218 11.50 -15.12 -11.26
N LYS A 219 10.72 -14.52 -10.36
CA LYS A 219 10.73 -14.79 -8.92
C LYS A 219 9.33 -14.60 -8.34
N ARG A 220 9.10 -15.24 -7.18
CA ARG A 220 7.87 -15.06 -6.43
C ARG A 220 7.77 -13.63 -5.88
N GLY A 221 6.60 -13.02 -6.05
CA GLY A 221 6.29 -11.72 -5.44
C GLY A 221 6.28 -11.83 -3.91
N ALA A 222 6.61 -10.74 -3.22
CA ALA A 222 6.73 -10.74 -1.75
C ALA A 222 5.45 -11.22 -1.03
N PHE A 223 4.28 -10.92 -1.59
CA PHE A 223 2.97 -11.29 -1.05
C PHE A 223 2.29 -12.39 -1.85
N THR A 224 2.79 -12.73 -3.05
CA THR A 224 2.17 -13.70 -3.95
C THR A 224 2.12 -15.11 -3.35
N PRO A 225 0.93 -15.72 -3.18
CA PRO A 225 0.76 -16.99 -2.49
C PRO A 225 1.54 -18.15 -3.13
N GLY A 226 2.06 -19.05 -2.30
CA GLY A 226 2.87 -20.18 -2.75
C GLY A 226 2.20 -21.14 -3.74
N TRP A 227 0.86 -21.20 -3.74
CA TRP A 227 0.10 -22.05 -4.66
C TRP A 227 0.06 -21.48 -6.09
N TRP A 228 0.19 -20.17 -6.26
CA TRP A 228 0.29 -19.52 -7.56
C TRP A 228 1.67 -19.81 -8.14
N LYS A 229 1.71 -20.52 -9.26
CA LYS A 229 2.97 -21.00 -9.82
C LYS A 229 3.74 -19.88 -10.51
N LEU A 230 5.06 -20.03 -10.65
CA LEU A 230 5.95 -19.02 -11.22
C LEU A 230 5.67 -18.75 -12.71
N GLU A 231 5.01 -19.68 -13.39
CA GLU A 231 4.55 -19.47 -14.77
C GLU A 231 3.41 -18.46 -14.86
N GLY A 232 2.80 -18.03 -13.75
CA GLY A 232 1.85 -16.91 -13.73
C GLY A 232 2.48 -15.63 -13.20
N SER A 233 1.89 -14.48 -13.53
CA SER A 233 2.34 -13.15 -13.12
C SER A 233 2.50 -13.06 -11.60
N GLN A 234 3.72 -12.77 -11.15
CA GLN A 234 4.10 -12.81 -9.73
C GLN A 234 4.09 -11.44 -9.07
N TYR A 235 4.38 -10.37 -9.81
CA TYR A 235 4.42 -9.02 -9.30
C TYR A 235 4.34 -8.00 -10.43
N GLY A 236 4.19 -6.73 -10.08
CA GLY A 236 4.25 -5.60 -11.00
C GLY A 236 5.14 -4.47 -10.49
N LYS A 237 4.95 -3.30 -11.08
CA LYS A 237 5.56 -2.04 -10.63
C LYS A 237 4.48 -1.22 -9.95
N LEU A 238 4.79 -0.66 -8.77
CA LEU A 238 3.94 0.36 -8.17
C LEU A 238 4.03 1.62 -9.02
N LYS A 239 2.88 2.08 -9.50
CA LYS A 239 2.76 3.25 -10.36
C LYS A 239 1.82 4.24 -9.71
N THR A 240 2.16 5.52 -9.81
CA THR A 240 1.42 6.61 -9.20
C THR A 240 1.07 7.66 -10.23
N TRP A 241 -0.22 7.82 -10.51
CA TRP A 241 -0.76 8.89 -11.34
C TRP A 241 -1.20 10.04 -10.46
N ARG A 242 -0.61 11.22 -10.64
CA ARG A 242 -0.98 12.44 -9.93
C ARG A 242 -1.52 13.47 -10.91
N ILE A 243 -2.77 13.86 -10.72
CA ILE A 243 -3.47 14.85 -11.52
C ILE A 243 -3.63 16.10 -10.68
N SER A 244 -3.10 17.23 -11.15
CA SER A 244 -3.09 18.50 -10.43
C SER A 244 -3.47 19.65 -11.35
N LYS A 245 -3.47 20.88 -10.83
CA LYS A 245 -3.59 22.11 -11.64
C LYS A 245 -2.46 22.30 -12.66
N LYS A 246 -1.35 21.57 -12.52
CA LYS A 246 -0.18 21.66 -13.41
C LYS A 246 -0.18 20.61 -14.53
N GLY A 247 -1.18 19.71 -14.56
CA GLY A 247 -1.22 18.57 -15.46
C GLY A 247 -1.17 17.23 -14.73
N THR A 248 -1.01 16.16 -15.51
CA THR A 248 -0.94 14.76 -15.04
C THR A 248 0.48 14.23 -15.12
N PHE A 249 0.90 13.56 -14.05
CA PHE A 249 2.24 13.00 -13.89
C PHE A 249 2.15 11.52 -13.51
N ILE A 250 3.07 10.71 -14.04
CA ILE A 250 3.24 9.30 -13.66
C ILE A 250 4.61 9.18 -12.99
N ASP A 251 4.63 8.84 -11.71
CA ASP A 251 5.84 8.79 -10.86
C ASP A 251 6.66 10.10 -10.94
N GLY A 252 5.97 11.24 -10.99
CA GLY A 252 6.58 12.57 -11.09
C GLY A 252 7.03 13.00 -12.49
N VAL A 253 6.94 12.12 -13.49
CA VAL A 253 7.23 12.45 -14.90
C VAL A 253 5.95 12.92 -15.59
N ALA A 254 6.01 14.03 -16.32
CA ALA A 254 4.85 14.56 -17.05
C ALA A 254 4.31 13.53 -18.05
N ALA A 255 3.00 13.30 -18.03
CA ALA A 255 2.33 12.30 -18.87
C ALA A 255 1.26 12.91 -19.78
N SER A 256 0.53 13.92 -19.31
CA SER A 256 -0.41 14.69 -20.14
C SER A 256 -0.68 16.06 -19.53
N ASP A 257 -1.28 16.94 -20.34
CA ASP A 257 -1.72 18.27 -19.90
C ASP A 257 -3.09 18.26 -19.17
N VAL A 258 -3.71 17.08 -19.00
CA VAL A 258 -5.00 16.96 -18.29
C VAL A 258 -4.83 17.38 -16.84
N THR A 259 -5.68 18.31 -16.40
CA THR A 259 -5.65 18.90 -15.07
C THR A 259 -6.81 18.43 -14.20
N ILE A 260 -6.76 18.77 -12.91
CA ILE A 260 -7.85 18.47 -11.97
C ILE A 260 -9.18 19.12 -12.36
N ASP A 261 -9.13 20.27 -13.03
CA ASP A 261 -10.32 21.03 -13.43
C ASP A 261 -11.05 20.34 -14.62
N ASP A 262 -10.30 19.66 -15.49
CA ASP A 262 -10.85 18.89 -16.63
C ASP A 262 -11.67 17.67 -16.18
N LEU A 263 -11.41 17.17 -14.97
CA LEU A 263 -12.06 15.98 -14.42
C LEU A 263 -13.44 16.25 -13.80
N ALA A 264 -13.84 17.52 -13.69
CA ALA A 264 -15.12 17.95 -13.15
C ALA A 264 -15.50 17.27 -11.80
N ILE A 265 -14.52 17.04 -10.92
CA ILE A 265 -14.67 16.23 -9.70
C ILE A 265 -15.85 16.70 -8.83
N SER A 266 -15.99 18.01 -8.64
CA SER A 266 -17.07 18.61 -7.82
C SER A 266 -18.47 18.35 -8.36
N GLN A 267 -18.61 18.05 -9.66
CA GLN A 267 -19.90 17.78 -10.30
C GLN A 267 -20.40 16.36 -10.01
N HIS A 268 -19.52 15.42 -9.65
CA HIS A 268 -19.86 14.01 -9.44
C HIS A 268 -19.91 13.63 -7.95
N SER A 269 -20.81 12.71 -7.59
CA SER A 269 -20.89 12.12 -6.23
C SER A 269 -19.83 11.04 -5.99
N SER A 270 -19.25 10.48 -7.06
CA SER A 270 -18.16 9.52 -7.01
C SER A 270 -17.06 9.89 -8.00
N ILE A 271 -15.84 9.48 -7.69
CA ILE A 271 -14.69 9.58 -8.58
C ILE A 271 -14.57 8.22 -9.28
N ARG A 272 -14.79 8.19 -10.60
CA ARG A 272 -14.69 6.97 -11.41
C ARG A 272 -13.26 6.80 -11.89
N LEU A 273 -12.61 5.73 -11.48
CA LEU A 273 -11.30 5.33 -11.99
C LEU A 273 -11.51 4.13 -12.93
N ARG A 274 -11.14 4.27 -14.19
CA ARG A 274 -11.06 3.16 -15.13
C ARG A 274 -9.61 2.83 -15.40
N ILE A 275 -9.29 1.53 -15.44
CA ILE A 275 -7.96 1.01 -15.76
C ILE A 275 -8.13 0.00 -16.88
N GLY A 276 -7.32 0.10 -17.93
CA GLY A 276 -7.40 -0.81 -19.05
C GLY A 276 -6.46 -0.48 -20.20
N ILE A 277 -6.72 -1.10 -21.33
CA ILE A 277 -5.99 -0.90 -22.58
C ILE A 277 -6.87 -0.06 -23.49
N ALA A 278 -6.36 1.09 -23.94
CA ALA A 278 -7.09 1.97 -24.86
C ALA A 278 -7.30 1.28 -26.22
N ASP A 279 -8.40 1.59 -26.91
CA ASP A 279 -8.72 0.94 -28.21
C ASP A 279 -7.67 1.24 -29.30
N ASP A 280 -7.00 2.39 -29.18
CA ASP A 280 -5.93 2.86 -30.07
C ASP A 280 -4.51 2.63 -29.51
N ALA A 281 -4.39 1.85 -28.43
CA ALA A 281 -3.10 1.49 -27.84
C ALA A 281 -2.18 0.81 -28.86
N ARG A 282 -0.91 1.21 -28.88
CA ARG A 282 0.09 0.62 -29.79
C ARG A 282 0.55 -0.74 -29.28
N ASN A 283 0.79 -0.83 -27.98
CA ASN A 283 1.19 -2.06 -27.30
C ASN A 283 -0.01 -2.64 -26.55
N THR A 284 -0.64 -3.68 -27.08
CA THR A 284 -1.79 -4.34 -26.45
C THR A 284 -1.38 -5.60 -25.69
N GLY A 285 -0.45 -5.46 -24.75
CA GLY A 285 0.11 -6.56 -23.96
C GLY A 285 -0.67 -6.86 -22.68
N GLY A 286 -1.98 -6.58 -22.64
CA GLY A 286 -2.85 -6.83 -21.48
C GLY A 286 -2.45 -6.09 -20.20
N VAL A 287 -3.15 -6.39 -19.11
CA VAL A 287 -2.86 -5.80 -17.81
C VAL A 287 -3.10 -6.81 -16.69
N ASN A 288 -2.15 -6.87 -15.76
CA ASN A 288 -2.33 -7.43 -14.43
C ASN A 288 -2.49 -6.30 -13.41
N ILE A 289 -3.47 -6.41 -12.51
CA ILE A 289 -3.65 -5.52 -11.37
C ILE A 289 -3.48 -6.34 -10.09
N PHE A 290 -2.49 -5.97 -9.28
CA PHE A 290 -2.16 -6.63 -8.02
C PHE A 290 -2.76 -5.83 -6.87
N GLY A 291 -3.52 -6.52 -6.02
CA GLY A 291 -4.17 -6.01 -4.83
C GLY A 291 -3.55 -6.59 -3.55
N ARG A 292 -4.29 -6.47 -2.45
CA ARG A 292 -3.84 -7.01 -1.17
C ARG A 292 -3.64 -8.53 -1.23
N GLY A 293 -2.49 -9.00 -0.75
CA GLY A 293 -2.16 -10.43 -0.70
C GLY A 293 -1.54 -10.99 -1.99
N PHE A 294 -1.18 -10.14 -2.95
CA PHE A 294 -0.42 -10.49 -4.16
C PHE A 294 0.61 -9.41 -4.48
N GLY A 295 1.52 -9.74 -5.38
CA GLY A 295 2.55 -8.83 -5.87
C GLY A 295 3.66 -8.56 -4.86
N ASN A 296 4.35 -7.44 -5.03
CA ASN A 296 5.44 -6.99 -4.16
C ASN A 296 5.00 -5.96 -3.12
N TYR A 297 3.83 -5.35 -3.28
CA TYR A 297 3.39 -4.24 -2.42
C TYR A 297 2.22 -4.62 -1.51
N GLY A 298 1.45 -5.66 -1.86
CA GLY A 298 0.40 -6.22 -1.01
C GLY A 298 -0.67 -5.20 -0.62
N ARG A 299 -0.96 -4.24 -1.51
CA ARG A 299 -1.91 -3.15 -1.30
C ARG A 299 -2.91 -3.07 -2.43
N ASP A 300 -4.12 -2.66 -2.09
CA ASP A 300 -5.17 -2.38 -3.05
C ASP A 300 -4.95 -1.02 -3.75
N ILE A 301 -5.87 -0.63 -4.63
CA ILE A 301 -5.79 0.65 -5.35
C ILE A 301 -5.98 1.78 -4.33
N LEU A 302 -4.96 2.61 -4.17
CA LEU A 302 -5.01 3.76 -3.26
C LEU A 302 -5.41 5.01 -4.03
N MET A 303 -6.45 5.68 -3.58
CA MET A 303 -6.78 7.03 -4.00
C MET A 303 -6.45 8.00 -2.87
N ARG A 304 -5.67 9.03 -3.19
CA ARG A 304 -5.40 10.17 -2.31
C ARG A 304 -5.91 11.45 -2.95
N VAL A 305 -6.64 12.26 -2.19
CA VAL A 305 -7.18 13.55 -2.64
C VAL A 305 -6.58 14.63 -1.78
N ASP A 306 -5.75 15.49 -2.38
CA ASP A 306 -5.21 16.65 -1.71
C ASP A 306 -6.21 17.81 -1.83
N LEU A 307 -6.71 18.27 -0.70
CA LEU A 307 -7.64 19.38 -0.57
C LEU A 307 -6.92 20.74 -0.60
N ALA A 308 -7.72 21.79 -0.78
CA ALA A 308 -7.29 23.18 -0.74
C ALA A 308 -7.63 23.87 0.57
#